data_AF-A0A3A8KAN8-F1
#
_entry.id   AF-A0A3A8KAN8-F1
#
_cell.length_a   1.000
_cell.length_b   1.000
_cell.length_c   1.000
_cell.angle_alpha   90.00
_cell.angle_beta   90.00
_cell.angle_gamma   90.00
#
_symmetry.space_group_name_H-M   'P 1'
#
loop_
_entity.id
_entity.type
_entity.pdbx_description
1 polymer ?
#
loop_
_entity_poly.entity_id
_entity_poly.type
_entity_poly.pdbx_seq_one_letter_code
_entity_poly.pdbx_strand_id
1 'polypeptide(L)'
;MTVVGVAEQTLASTDVDEIAATVGKRTVFSLRDIQALCSNGEVLAILFRQAAILKEPIPLGELCRHGVLNGPPQSITTVQQGGREWLRQRLGL
;
A
#
# COMPACT_ATOMS: atom_id res chain seq x y z
N MET A 1 1.44 -1.75 -12.02
CA MET A 1 0.63 -0.88 -11.14
C MET A 1 -0.72 -0.66 -11.78
N THR A 2 -1.81 -0.90 -11.04
CA THR A 2 -3.20 -0.83 -11.54
C THR A 2 -4.04 0.19 -10.77
N VAL A 3 -3.68 0.51 -9.53
CA VAL A 3 -4.41 1.41 -8.63
C VAL A 3 -3.41 2.33 -7.93
N VAL A 4 -3.81 3.57 -7.68
CA VAL A 4 -3.13 4.52 -6.79
C VAL A 4 -4.10 5.04 -5.74
N GLY A 5 -3.58 5.34 -4.56
CA GLY A 5 -4.38 5.85 -3.46
C GLY A 5 -3.51 6.46 -2.38
N VAL A 6 -4.18 6.88 -1.31
CA VAL A 6 -3.58 7.59 -0.18
C VAL A 6 -3.67 6.70 1.04
N ALA A 7 -2.56 6.55 1.76
CA ALA A 7 -2.56 6.05 3.13
C ALA A 7 -3.05 7.20 4.03
N GLU A 8 -4.34 7.20 4.36
CA GLU A 8 -4.97 8.27 5.15
C GLU A 8 -4.55 8.24 6.61
N GLN A 9 -4.35 7.02 7.12
CA GLN A 9 -3.94 6.75 8.49
C GLN A 9 -3.15 5.44 8.51
N THR A 10 -2.19 5.37 9.41
CA THR A 10 -1.43 4.15 9.72
C THR A 10 -1.39 3.93 11.22
N LEU A 11 -1.48 2.67 11.65
CA LEU A 11 -1.27 2.25 13.04
C LEU A 11 -0.41 0.99 13.05
N ALA A 12 0.64 0.97 13.85
CA ALA A 12 1.36 -0.25 14.19
C ALA A 12 0.96 -0.66 15.62
N SER A 13 0.47 -1.87 15.79
CA SER A 13 0.07 -2.38 17.11
C SER A 13 0.10 -3.91 17.15
N THR A 14 0.31 -4.47 18.34
CA THR A 14 0.10 -5.89 18.65
C THR A 14 -1.29 -6.13 19.24
N ASP A 15 -2.06 -5.08 19.53
CA ASP A 15 -3.40 -5.18 20.11
C ASP A 15 -4.44 -5.42 19.01
N VAL A 16 -5.15 -6.55 19.13
CA VAL A 16 -6.19 -6.97 18.19
C VAL A 16 -7.32 -5.95 18.10
N ASP A 17 -7.75 -5.39 19.22
CA ASP A 17 -8.88 -4.47 19.29
C ASP A 17 -8.50 -3.11 18.69
N GLU A 18 -7.26 -2.64 18.89
CA GLU A 18 -6.78 -1.41 18.24
C GLU A 18 -6.69 -1.56 16.72
N ILE A 19 -6.15 -2.70 16.23
CA ILE A 19 -6.09 -2.98 14.79
C ILE A 19 -7.49 -3.09 14.21
N ALA A 20 -8.39 -3.85 14.85
CA ALA A 20 -9.77 -4.03 14.40
C ALA A 20 -10.56 -2.72 14.39
N ALA A 21 -10.42 -1.89 15.42
CA ALA A 21 -11.04 -0.57 15.48
C ALA A 21 -10.53 0.36 14.39
N THR A 22 -9.22 0.32 14.11
CA THR A 22 -8.59 1.16 13.09
C THR A 22 -9.08 0.79 11.70
N VAL A 23 -9.01 -0.48 11.31
CA VAL A 23 -9.40 -0.90 9.96
C VAL A 23 -10.92 -0.96 9.77
N GLY A 24 -11.68 -1.17 10.85
CA GLY A 24 -13.13 -1.29 10.83
C GLY A 24 -13.63 -2.25 9.75
N LYS A 25 -14.57 -1.78 8.91
CA LYS A 25 -15.10 -2.56 7.77
C LYS A 25 -14.29 -2.40 6.47
N ARG A 26 -13.14 -1.71 6.50
CA ARG A 26 -12.31 -1.40 5.32
C ARG A 26 -11.19 -2.43 5.09
N THR A 27 -11.34 -3.63 5.65
CA THR A 27 -10.40 -4.73 5.51
C THR A 27 -11.10 -5.97 4.95
N VAL A 28 -10.34 -6.81 4.25
CA VAL A 28 -10.77 -8.15 3.82
C VAL A 28 -10.46 -9.22 4.87
N PHE A 29 -9.67 -8.87 5.90
CA PHE A 29 -9.32 -9.77 6.99
C PHE A 29 -10.47 -9.87 7.98
N SER A 30 -10.83 -11.09 8.36
CA SER A 30 -11.76 -11.33 9.46
C SER A 30 -11.10 -11.01 10.80
N LEU A 31 -11.90 -10.87 11.86
CA LEU A 31 -11.36 -10.69 13.21
C LEU A 31 -10.42 -11.84 13.62
N ARG A 32 -10.71 -13.07 13.20
CA ARG A 32 -9.84 -14.24 13.46
C ARG A 32 -8.50 -14.13 12.73
N ASP A 33 -8.50 -13.60 11.51
CA ASP A 33 -7.25 -13.36 10.78
C ASP A 33 -6.43 -12.27 11.46
N ILE A 34 -7.07 -11.19 11.91
CA ILE A 34 -6.41 -10.12 12.67
C ILE A 34 -5.78 -10.67 13.95
N GLN A 35 -6.49 -11.52 14.70
CA GLN A 35 -5.95 -12.20 15.88
C GLN A 35 -4.72 -13.05 15.56
N ALA A 36 -4.78 -13.84 14.49
CA ALA A 36 -3.66 -14.66 14.05
C ALA A 36 -2.45 -13.80 13.65
N LEU A 37 -2.67 -12.68 12.96
CA LEU A 37 -1.61 -11.74 12.58
C LEU A 37 -0.94 -11.12 13.82
N CYS A 38 -1.74 -10.60 14.77
CA CYS A 38 -1.21 -9.98 15.99
C CYS A 38 -0.49 -10.99 16.90
N SER A 39 -0.88 -12.25 16.88
CA SER A 39 -0.19 -13.32 17.61
C SER A 39 1.22 -13.61 17.06
N ASN A 40 1.48 -13.25 15.80
CA ASN A 40 2.78 -13.44 15.14
C ASN A 40 3.69 -12.22 15.25
N GLY A 41 3.22 -11.10 15.82
CA GLY A 41 4.01 -9.89 16.01
C GLY A 41 3.20 -8.61 15.79
N GLU A 42 3.92 -7.49 15.76
CA GLU A 42 3.34 -6.17 15.49
C GLU A 42 2.76 -6.12 14.07
N VAL A 43 1.54 -5.60 13.95
CA VAL A 43 0.81 -5.49 12.68
C VAL A 43 0.72 -4.01 12.29
N LEU A 44 1.10 -3.70 11.05
CA LEU A 44 0.90 -2.38 10.46
C LEU A 44 -0.44 -2.33 9.71
N ALA A 45 -1.43 -1.68 10.30
CA ALA A 45 -2.68 -1.31 9.64
C ALA A 45 -2.50 -0.03 8.81
N ILE A 46 -2.94 -0.07 7.54
CA ILE A 46 -2.89 1.07 6.61
C ILE A 46 -4.29 1.31 6.08
N LEU A 47 -4.90 2.44 6.44
CA LEU A 47 -6.18 2.87 5.88
C LEU A 47 -5.94 3.47 4.50
N PHE A 48 -6.01 2.60 3.50
CA PHE A 48 -5.89 3.00 2.11
C PHE A 48 -7.23 3.54 1.59
N ARG A 49 -7.23 4.78 1.10
CA ARG A 49 -8.30 5.31 0.25
C ARG A 49 -7.84 5.31 -1.19
N GLN A 50 -8.59 4.59 -2.01
CA GLN A 50 -8.41 4.59 -3.46
C GLN A 50 -8.58 6.02 -4.00
N ALA A 51 -7.60 6.48 -4.77
CA ALA A 51 -7.67 7.77 -5.46
C ALA A 51 -8.01 7.59 -6.95
N ALA A 52 -7.38 6.63 -7.62
CA ALA A 52 -7.67 6.33 -9.02
C ALA A 52 -7.39 4.86 -9.37
N ILE A 53 -8.20 4.33 -10.28
CA ILE A 53 -7.93 3.09 -11.02
C ILE A 53 -7.35 3.51 -12.37
N LEU A 54 -6.21 2.95 -12.74
CA LEU A 54 -5.56 3.27 -13.99
C LEU A 54 -6.29 2.55 -15.14
N LYS A 55 -6.73 3.30 -16.15
CA LYS A 55 -7.32 2.72 -17.38
C LYS A 55 -6.34 1.79 -18.09
N GLU A 56 -5.06 2.19 -18.10
CA GLU A 56 -3.95 1.39 -18.61
C GLU A 56 -3.02 1.03 -17.45
N PRO A 57 -2.89 -0.26 -17.09
CA PRO A 57 -1.92 -0.70 -16.09
C PRO A 57 -0.49 -0.36 -16.53
N ILE A 58 0.31 0.16 -15.59
CA ILE A 58 1.74 0.39 -15.84
C ILE A 58 2.50 -0.92 -15.57
N PRO A 59 3.15 -1.55 -16.56
CA PRO A 59 3.88 -2.81 -16.37
C PRO A 59 5.08 -2.65 -15.43
N LEU A 60 5.48 -3.74 -14.75
CA LEU A 60 6.66 -3.72 -13.88
C LEU A 60 7.93 -3.29 -14.63
N GLY A 61 8.13 -3.78 -15.86
CA GLY A 61 9.30 -3.41 -16.67
C GLY A 61 9.37 -1.92 -17.00
N GLU A 62 8.22 -1.24 -17.12
CA GLU A 62 8.14 0.21 -17.30
C GLU A 62 8.52 0.94 -16.01
N LEU A 63 8.00 0.49 -14.85
CA LEU A 63 8.38 1.02 -13.55
C LEU A 63 9.89 0.90 -13.29
N CYS A 64 10.48 -0.25 -13.65
CA CYS A 64 11.93 -0.46 -13.50
C CYS A 64 12.74 0.42 -14.46
N ARG A 65 12.35 0.49 -15.73
CA ARG A 65 13.01 1.31 -16.76
C ARG A 65 13.03 2.80 -16.41
N HIS A 66 12.02 3.28 -15.68
CA HIS A 66 11.93 4.67 -15.22
C HIS A 66 12.41 4.88 -13.78
N GLY A 67 13.06 3.90 -13.16
CA GLY A 67 13.65 4.05 -11.81
C GLY A 67 12.63 4.21 -10.68
N VAL A 68 11.38 3.79 -10.91
CA VAL A 68 10.32 3.77 -9.88
C VAL A 68 10.54 2.60 -8.93
N LEU A 69 10.94 1.45 -9.46
CA LEU A 69 11.23 0.21 -8.75
C LEU A 69 12.54 -0.39 -9.28
N ASN A 70 13.18 -1.23 -8.47
CA ASN A 70 14.35 -2.02 -8.91
C ASN A 70 13.98 -3.46 -9.30
N GLY A 71 12.70 -3.83 -9.15
CA GLY A 71 12.15 -5.16 -9.29
C GLY A 71 10.80 -5.26 -8.58
N PRO A 72 10.18 -6.45 -8.50
CA PRO A 72 8.96 -6.64 -7.72
C PRO A 72 9.23 -6.36 -6.23
N PRO A 73 8.59 -5.35 -5.60
CA PRO A 73 8.84 -5.04 -4.20
C PRO A 73 8.32 -6.17 -3.30
N GLN A 74 9.11 -6.57 -2.30
CA GLN A 74 8.72 -7.54 -1.27
C GLN A 74 8.13 -6.87 -0.02
N SER A 75 8.26 -5.55 0.08
CA SER A 75 7.75 -4.71 1.16
C SER A 75 7.46 -3.30 0.65
N ILE A 76 6.90 -2.44 1.51
CA ILE A 76 6.67 -1.03 1.18
C ILE A 76 8.02 -0.36 0.86
N THR A 77 8.14 0.18 -0.34
CA THR A 77 9.37 0.79 -0.85
C THR A 77 9.13 2.26 -1.18
N THR A 78 10.10 3.10 -0.83
CA THR A 78 10.09 4.52 -1.21
C THR A 78 10.53 4.66 -2.66
N VAL A 79 9.71 5.32 -3.48
CA VAL A 79 10.11 5.71 -4.84
C VAL A 79 11.22 6.76 -4.76
N GLN A 80 12.33 6.54 -5.47
CA GLN A 80 13.47 7.46 -5.52
C GLN A 80 13.15 8.69 -6.38
N GLN A 81 13.89 9.80 -6.19
CA GLN A 81 13.55 11.11 -6.78
C GLN A 81 13.32 11.05 -8.31
N GLY A 82 14.13 10.31 -9.07
CA GLY A 82 13.98 10.19 -10.53
C GLY A 82 12.67 9.54 -10.97
N GLY A 83 12.20 8.52 -10.26
CA GLY A 83 10.93 7.84 -10.56
C GLY A 83 9.68 8.64 -10.18
N ARG A 84 9.79 9.56 -9.20
CA ARG A 84 8.66 10.36 -8.72
C ARG A 84 8.13 11.31 -9.78
N GLU A 85 9.02 12.04 -10.46
CA GLU A 85 8.60 13.00 -11.48
C GLU A 85 7.94 12.30 -12.67
N TRP A 86 8.48 11.16 -13.07
CA TRP A 86 7.87 10.34 -14.11
C TRP A 86 6.48 9.83 -13.71
N LEU A 87 6.31 9.33 -12.48
CA LEU A 87 5.00 8.90 -11.98
C LEU A 87 4.00 10.06 -11.96
N ARG A 88 4.43 11.24 -11.52
CA ARG A 88 3.59 12.44 -11.47
C ARG A 88 3.03 12.78 -12.86
N GLN A 89 3.90 12.81 -13.87
CA GLN A 89 3.51 13.02 -15.26
C GLN A 89 2.60 11.89 -15.80
N ARG A 90 2.95 10.62 -15.55
CA ARG A 90 2.18 9.46 -16.04
C ARG A 90 0.78 9.38 -15.42
N LEU A 91 0.62 9.84 -14.17
CA LEU A 91 -0.64 9.85 -13.43
C LEU A 91 -1.45 11.14 -13.61
N GLY A 92 -0.87 12.19 -14.20
CA GLY A 92 -1.53 13.49 -14.35
C GLY A 92 -1.71 14.24 -13.02
N LEU A 93 -0.76 14.07 -12.09
CA LEU A 93 -0.72 14.70 -10.77
C LEU A 93 0.27 15.87 -10.71
#